data_AF-A0A7V8DRH8-F1
#
_entry.id   AF-A0A7V8DRH8-F1
#
_cell.length_a   1.000
_cell.length_b   1.000
_cell.length_c   1.000
_cell.angle_alpha   90.00
_cell.angle_beta   90.00
_cell.angle_gamma   90.00
#
_symmetry.space_group_name_H-M   'P 1'
#
loop_
_entity.id
_entity.type
_entity.pdbx_description
1 polymer ?
#
loop_
_entity_poly.entity_id
_entity_poly.type
_entity_poly.pdbx_seq_one_letter_code
_entity_poly.pdbx_strand_id
1 'polypeptide(L)'
;MALKLHFELQSKKWLVAVVISLIATLLFQFPTAFAQSRSYSPRPGSAERRELLNLLRPIIARDLGAPIEFVVNEIKVSGYYAFVSVDAQRPGGRRIDPAKTKWAGRHYPDIIDCCHAQAIYQKRGNRWRILESALGATDVWYLSYCGRVPSDLYIGCPTN
;
A
#
# COMPACT_ATOMS: atom_id res chain seq x y z
N MET A 1 -31.49 -37.81 57.62
CA MET A 1 -31.59 -37.85 56.13
C MET A 1 -31.34 -36.49 55.47
N ALA A 2 -31.63 -35.35 56.12
CA ALA A 2 -31.44 -33.99 55.57
C ALA A 2 -29.97 -33.56 55.33
N LEU A 3 -29.01 -34.05 56.12
CA LEU A 3 -27.59 -33.66 56.00
C LEU A 3 -26.92 -34.13 54.70
N LYS A 4 -27.36 -35.27 54.15
CA LYS A 4 -26.79 -35.88 52.93
C LYS A 4 -27.24 -35.15 51.66
N LEU A 5 -28.48 -34.62 51.67
CA LEU A 5 -29.03 -33.80 50.59
C LEU A 5 -28.36 -32.43 50.48
N HIS A 6 -27.98 -31.83 51.62
CA HIS A 6 -27.31 -30.52 51.64
C HIS A 6 -25.89 -30.58 51.05
N PHE A 7 -25.14 -31.66 51.34
CA PHE A 7 -23.78 -31.88 50.81
C PHE A 7 -23.76 -32.11 49.28
N GLU A 8 -24.72 -32.90 48.78
CA GLU A 8 -24.89 -33.18 47.34
C GLU A 8 -25.34 -31.96 46.51
N LEU A 9 -26.08 -31.03 47.13
CA LEU A 9 -26.48 -29.77 46.48
C LEU A 9 -25.32 -28.75 46.44
N GLN A 10 -24.42 -28.78 47.42
CA GLN A 10 -23.26 -27.89 47.49
C GLN A 10 -22.17 -28.30 46.49
N SER A 11 -21.95 -29.61 46.29
CA SER A 11 -20.96 -30.15 45.35
C SER A 11 -21.30 -29.84 43.89
N LYS A 12 -22.58 -29.92 43.50
CA LYS A 12 -23.04 -29.64 42.13
C LYS A 12 -22.93 -28.16 41.74
N LYS A 13 -23.15 -27.24 42.69
CA LYS A 13 -23.01 -25.79 42.46
C LYS A 13 -21.54 -25.39 42.24
N TRP A 14 -20.62 -26.02 42.95
CA TRP A 14 -19.18 -25.83 42.74
C TRP A 14 -18.71 -26.35 41.38
N LEU A 15 -19.20 -27.51 40.94
CA LEU A 15 -18.86 -28.05 39.62
C LEU A 15 -19.35 -27.17 38.47
N VAL A 16 -20.57 -26.63 38.54
CA VAL A 16 -21.11 -25.70 37.52
C VAL A 16 -20.32 -24.39 37.48
N ALA A 17 -19.94 -23.83 38.63
CA ALA A 17 -19.14 -22.60 38.69
C ALA A 17 -17.73 -22.78 38.09
N VAL A 18 -17.09 -23.93 38.34
CA VAL A 18 -15.78 -24.27 37.76
C VAL A 18 -15.86 -24.43 36.24
N VAL A 19 -16.90 -25.09 35.72
CA VAL A 19 -17.11 -25.26 34.28
C VAL A 19 -17.36 -23.93 33.57
N ILE A 20 -18.17 -23.03 34.15
CA ILE A 20 -18.41 -21.69 33.58
C ILE A 20 -17.13 -20.85 33.56
N SER A 21 -16.32 -20.92 34.62
CA SER A 21 -15.03 -20.20 34.69
C SER A 21 -14.00 -20.72 33.69
N LEU A 22 -13.98 -22.05 33.45
CA LEU A 22 -13.15 -22.69 32.41
C LEU A 22 -13.56 -22.30 30.98
N ILE A 23 -14.87 -22.13 30.73
CA ILE A 23 -15.37 -21.69 29.41
C ILE A 23 -15.07 -20.20 29.18
N ALA A 24 -15.22 -19.36 30.22
CA ALA A 24 -14.93 -17.93 30.13
C ALA A 24 -13.45 -17.61 29.87
N THR A 25 -12.54 -18.43 30.40
CA THR A 25 -11.09 -18.30 30.13
C THR A 25 -10.71 -18.81 28.73
N LEU A 26 -11.44 -19.79 28.18
CA LEU A 26 -11.22 -20.27 26.80
C LEU A 26 -11.60 -19.23 25.73
N LEU A 27 -12.55 -18.33 26.02
CA LEU A 27 -13.06 -17.34 25.05
C LEU A 27 -12.21 -16.05 24.97
N PHE A 28 -11.22 -15.87 25.84
CA PHE A 28 -10.37 -14.66 25.88
C PHE A 28 -9.02 -14.82 25.16
N GLN A 29 -8.75 -15.99 24.55
CA GLN A 29 -7.48 -16.26 23.87
C GLN A 29 -7.58 -16.21 22.35
N PHE A 30 -8.15 -15.15 21.79
CA PHE A 30 -7.97 -14.86 20.37
C PHE A 30 -6.74 -13.98 20.21
N PRO A 31 -5.56 -14.53 19.85
CA PRO A 31 -4.43 -13.70 19.50
C PRO A 31 -4.82 -12.88 18.26
N THR A 32 -4.87 -11.56 18.41
CA THR A 32 -4.92 -10.65 17.27
C THR A 32 -3.56 -10.76 16.57
N ALA A 33 -3.48 -11.67 15.60
CA ALA A 33 -2.33 -11.77 14.73
C ALA A 33 -2.28 -10.49 13.87
N PHE A 34 -1.43 -9.53 14.26
CA PHE A 34 -1.01 -8.47 13.36
C PHE A 34 -0.15 -9.13 12.29
N ALA A 35 -0.76 -9.45 11.15
CA ALA A 35 0.01 -9.85 9.98
C ALA A 35 0.93 -8.68 9.61
N GLN A 36 2.23 -8.82 9.87
CA GLN A 36 3.24 -7.95 9.30
C GLN A 36 3.21 -8.20 7.79
N SER A 37 2.41 -7.42 7.06
CA SER A 37 2.34 -7.53 5.61
C SER A 37 3.69 -7.13 5.06
N ARG A 38 4.51 -8.12 4.73
CA ARG A 38 5.76 -7.88 4.02
C ARG A 38 5.40 -7.31 2.65
N SER A 39 5.97 -6.16 2.34
CA SER A 39 5.86 -5.55 1.04
C SER A 39 6.26 -6.51 -0.09
N TYR A 40 5.59 -6.39 -1.23
CA TYR A 40 5.83 -7.21 -2.41
C TYR A 40 5.72 -6.38 -3.69
N SER A 41 6.24 -6.92 -4.80
CA SER A 41 6.06 -6.34 -6.13
C SER A 41 5.07 -7.17 -6.95
N PRO A 42 3.97 -6.59 -7.46
CA PRO A 42 3.05 -7.28 -8.36
C PRO A 42 3.76 -7.79 -9.62
N ARG A 43 3.53 -9.06 -9.95
CA ARG A 43 4.15 -9.73 -11.11
C ARG A 43 3.87 -8.96 -12.41
N PRO A 44 4.84 -8.90 -13.35
CA PRO A 44 4.59 -8.43 -14.71
C PRO A 44 3.31 -9.06 -15.30
N GLY A 45 2.47 -8.26 -15.96
CA GLY A 45 1.21 -8.71 -16.55
C GLY A 45 0.04 -8.93 -15.58
N SER A 46 0.26 -8.95 -14.26
CA SER A 46 -0.82 -9.10 -13.28
C SER A 46 -1.88 -7.99 -13.39
N ALA A 47 -3.11 -8.31 -12.98
CA ALA A 47 -4.22 -7.35 -13.00
C ALA A 47 -3.93 -6.10 -12.15
N GLU A 48 -3.37 -6.30 -10.95
CA GLU A 48 -3.02 -5.21 -10.04
C GLU A 48 -1.93 -4.30 -10.62
N ARG A 49 -0.87 -4.86 -11.19
CA ARG A 49 0.17 -4.09 -11.87
C ARG A 49 -0.42 -3.25 -13.00
N ARG A 50 -1.31 -3.84 -13.80
CA ARG A 50 -2.00 -3.14 -14.89
C ARG A 50 -2.89 -2.02 -14.36
N GLU A 51 -3.64 -2.26 -13.28
CA GLU A 51 -4.51 -1.24 -12.68
C GLU A 51 -3.69 -0.02 -12.20
N LEU A 52 -2.64 -0.24 -11.42
CA LEU A 52 -1.76 0.82 -10.92
C LEU A 52 -1.17 1.66 -12.07
N LEU A 53 -0.59 1.00 -13.08
CA LEU A 53 -0.01 1.69 -14.23
C LEU A 53 -1.06 2.40 -15.10
N ASN A 54 -2.25 1.82 -15.26
CA ASN A 54 -3.33 2.41 -16.05
C ASN A 54 -3.94 3.64 -15.37
N LEU A 55 -3.99 3.68 -14.03
CA LEU A 55 -4.43 4.85 -13.27
C LEU A 55 -3.47 6.03 -13.45
N LEU A 56 -2.15 5.77 -13.45
CA LEU A 56 -1.14 6.82 -13.60
C LEU A 56 -1.03 7.35 -15.03
N ARG A 57 -1.18 6.49 -16.03
CA ARG A 57 -0.96 6.83 -17.44
C ARG A 57 -1.66 8.11 -17.91
N PRO A 58 -2.97 8.31 -17.71
CA PRO A 58 -3.64 9.53 -18.18
C PRO A 58 -3.12 10.80 -17.51
N ILE A 59 -2.68 10.72 -16.24
CA ILE A 59 -2.12 11.88 -15.51
C ILE A 59 -0.80 12.31 -16.16
N ILE A 60 0.08 11.35 -16.43
CA ILE A 60 1.40 11.63 -17.02
C ILE A 60 1.27 12.03 -18.50
N ALA A 61 0.42 11.34 -19.25
CA ALA A 61 0.17 11.63 -20.66
C ALA A 61 -0.45 13.01 -20.89
N ARG A 62 -1.19 13.55 -19.92
CA ARG A 62 -1.72 14.92 -19.97
C ARG A 62 -0.61 15.95 -20.16
N ASP A 63 0.55 15.71 -19.59
CA ASP A 63 1.67 16.66 -19.54
C ASP A 63 2.73 16.34 -20.61
N LEU A 64 3.02 15.06 -20.84
CA LEU A 64 4.03 14.60 -21.81
C LEU A 64 3.50 14.33 -23.24
N GLY A 65 2.19 14.36 -23.41
CA GLY A 65 1.51 13.99 -24.65
C GLY A 65 1.45 12.47 -24.84
N ALA A 66 0.27 11.98 -25.24
CA ALA A 66 0.07 10.59 -25.64
C ALA A 66 0.60 10.33 -27.07
N PRO A 67 0.96 9.08 -27.42
CA PRO A 67 1.00 7.90 -26.56
C PRO A 67 2.27 7.83 -25.69
N ILE A 68 2.16 7.16 -24.54
CA ILE A 68 3.29 6.82 -23.66
C ILE A 68 3.25 5.34 -23.23
N GLU A 69 4.44 4.78 -23.04
CA GLU A 69 4.70 3.51 -22.36
C GLU A 69 5.49 3.79 -21.07
N PHE A 70 5.36 2.91 -20.10
CA PHE A 70 6.12 3.01 -18.85
C PHE A 70 7.18 1.93 -18.80
N VAL A 71 8.43 2.36 -18.58
CA VAL A 71 9.49 1.51 -18.03
C VAL A 71 9.31 1.52 -16.53
N VAL A 72 9.20 0.35 -15.92
CA VAL A 72 8.95 0.24 -14.48
C VAL A 72 10.27 0.13 -13.74
N ASN A 73 10.54 1.10 -12.87
CA ASN A 73 11.71 1.12 -11.99
C ASN A 73 11.39 0.41 -10.68
N GLU A 74 10.25 0.75 -10.07
CA GLU A 74 9.78 0.12 -8.84
C GLU A 74 8.25 0.07 -8.81
N ILE A 75 7.70 -1.06 -8.35
CA ILE A 75 6.34 -1.14 -7.85
C ILE A 75 6.40 -1.93 -6.56
N LYS A 76 5.91 -1.33 -5.48
CA LYS A 76 5.90 -1.93 -4.16
C LYS A 76 4.53 -1.74 -3.53
N VAL A 77 3.95 -2.83 -3.04
CA VAL A 77 2.64 -2.86 -2.38
C VAL A 77 2.84 -3.32 -0.95
N SER A 78 2.27 -2.58 0.01
CA SER A 78 2.24 -2.94 1.42
C SER A 78 0.87 -2.60 2.01
N GLY A 79 0.18 -3.60 2.57
CA GLY A 79 -1.19 -3.46 3.04
C GLY A 79 -2.12 -2.86 1.99
N TYR A 80 -2.71 -1.70 2.30
CA TYR A 80 -3.60 -0.95 1.41
C TYR A 80 -2.90 0.18 0.65
N TYR A 81 -1.58 0.18 0.57
CA TYR A 81 -0.81 1.23 -0.10
C TYR A 81 0.09 0.65 -1.18
N ALA A 82 0.34 1.44 -2.22
CA ALA A 82 1.33 1.10 -3.24
C ALA A 82 2.20 2.32 -3.54
N PHE A 83 3.45 2.07 -3.88
CA PHE A 83 4.37 3.04 -4.46
C PHE A 83 4.75 2.55 -5.86
N VAL A 84 4.74 3.47 -6.82
CA VAL A 84 5.11 3.22 -8.22
C VAL A 84 6.12 4.27 -8.63
N SER A 85 7.22 3.83 -9.24
CA SER A 85 8.25 4.65 -9.86
C SER A 85 8.49 4.14 -11.29
N VAL A 86 8.37 5.02 -12.28
CA VAL A 86 8.43 4.69 -13.70
C VAL A 86 9.12 5.78 -14.50
N ASP A 87 9.69 5.42 -15.64
CA ASP A 87 10.07 6.36 -16.68
C ASP A 87 9.10 6.27 -17.85
N ALA A 88 8.61 7.43 -18.31
CA ALA A 88 7.77 7.50 -19.48
C ALA A 88 8.61 7.53 -20.76
N GLN A 89 8.22 6.72 -21.75
CA GLN A 89 8.80 6.68 -23.08
C GLN A 89 7.71 6.68 -24.16
N ARG A 90 8.08 6.94 -25.41
CA ARG A 90 7.20 6.69 -26.55
C ARG A 90 7.14 5.19 -26.86
N PRO A 91 6.09 4.73 -27.58
CA PRO A 91 6.02 3.34 -28.02
C PRO A 91 7.29 2.89 -28.73
N GLY A 92 7.77 1.71 -28.33
CA GLY A 92 9.01 1.12 -28.85
C GLY A 92 10.29 1.72 -28.28
N GLY A 93 10.23 2.38 -27.11
CA GLY A 93 11.43 2.81 -26.38
C GLY A 93 12.00 4.17 -26.78
N ARG A 94 11.36 4.91 -27.70
CA ARG A 94 11.89 6.21 -28.11
C ARG A 94 11.77 7.24 -26.97
N ARG A 95 12.81 8.06 -26.80
CA ARG A 95 12.84 9.12 -25.78
C ARG A 95 11.74 10.14 -26.04
N ILE A 96 11.19 10.69 -24.96
CA ILE A 96 10.28 11.84 -24.99
C ILE A 96 11.14 13.11 -25.03
N ASP A 97 10.85 13.99 -25.97
CA ASP A 97 11.47 15.32 -26.07
C ASP A 97 10.63 16.32 -25.27
N PRO A 98 11.11 16.82 -24.11
CA PRO A 98 10.35 17.71 -23.24
C PRO A 98 9.93 19.02 -23.94
N ALA A 99 10.74 19.49 -24.90
CA ALA A 99 10.46 20.72 -25.66
C ALA A 99 9.24 20.58 -26.58
N LYS A 100 8.77 19.35 -26.82
CA LYS A 100 7.56 19.04 -27.60
C LYS A 100 6.38 18.65 -26.73
N THR A 101 6.45 18.92 -25.42
CA THR A 101 5.39 18.62 -24.45
C THR A 101 4.84 19.91 -23.85
N LYS A 102 3.90 19.81 -22.90
CA LYS A 102 3.46 20.99 -22.12
C LYS A 102 4.56 21.59 -21.25
N TRP A 103 5.72 20.93 -21.18
CA TRP A 103 6.87 21.43 -20.45
C TRP A 103 7.74 22.37 -21.29
N ALA A 104 7.41 22.55 -22.58
CA ALA A 104 8.02 23.57 -23.41
C ALA A 104 7.97 24.94 -22.71
N GLY A 105 9.13 25.52 -22.45
CA GLY A 105 9.25 26.81 -21.76
C GLY A 105 9.48 26.74 -20.24
N ARG A 106 9.41 25.57 -19.59
CA ARG A 106 9.93 25.45 -18.20
C ARG A 106 11.45 25.62 -18.23
N HIS A 107 11.96 26.64 -17.55
CA HIS A 107 13.34 27.14 -17.62
C HIS A 107 14.43 26.26 -16.98
N TYR A 108 14.21 24.95 -16.84
CA TYR A 108 15.19 24.05 -16.22
C TYR A 108 15.25 22.67 -16.89
N PRO A 109 15.54 22.58 -18.20
CA PRO A 109 15.63 21.29 -18.90
C PRO A 109 16.69 20.36 -18.31
N ASP A 110 17.69 20.90 -17.62
CA ASP A 110 18.83 20.17 -17.06
C ASP A 110 18.58 19.68 -15.62
N ILE A 111 17.58 20.25 -14.95
CA ILE A 111 17.27 19.98 -13.54
C ILE A 111 16.02 19.11 -13.42
N ILE A 112 15.07 19.25 -14.35
CA ILE A 112 13.87 18.41 -14.37
C ILE A 112 14.27 17.01 -14.82
N ASP A 113 14.02 16.01 -13.97
CA ASP A 113 14.18 14.60 -14.30
C ASP A 113 13.08 14.14 -15.27
N CYS A 114 13.09 14.68 -16.49
CA CYS A 114 12.21 14.14 -17.51
C CYS A 114 12.72 12.75 -17.91
N CYS A 115 11.88 11.72 -17.91
CA CYS A 115 10.43 11.75 -17.75
C CYS A 115 9.99 10.78 -16.66
N HIS A 116 10.65 10.92 -15.52
CA HIS A 116 10.46 10.12 -14.33
C HIS A 116 9.16 10.50 -13.61
N ALA A 117 8.34 9.52 -13.29
CA ALA A 117 7.09 9.71 -12.57
C ALA A 117 7.01 8.77 -11.38
N GLN A 118 6.46 9.30 -10.30
CA GLN A 118 6.25 8.57 -9.06
C GLN A 118 4.82 8.77 -8.57
N ALA A 119 4.26 7.77 -7.90
CA ALA A 119 2.94 7.87 -7.30
C ALA A 119 2.80 7.00 -6.05
N ILE A 120 2.10 7.54 -5.06
CA ILE A 120 1.59 6.80 -3.90
C ILE A 120 0.10 6.53 -4.14
N TYR A 121 -0.33 5.31 -3.87
CA TYR A 121 -1.72 4.88 -4.01
C TYR A 121 -2.26 4.42 -2.67
N GLN A 122 -3.57 4.48 -2.56
CA GLN A 122 -4.32 3.87 -1.49
C GLN A 122 -5.47 3.04 -2.05
N LYS A 123 -5.60 1.81 -1.57
CA LYS A 123 -6.70 0.91 -1.92
C LYS A 123 -7.93 1.30 -1.11
N ARG A 124 -9.03 1.57 -1.79
CA ARG A 124 -10.34 1.88 -1.19
C ARG A 124 -11.34 0.84 -1.69
N GLY A 125 -11.78 -0.05 -0.80
CA GLY A 125 -12.52 -1.25 -1.19
C GLY A 125 -11.65 -2.12 -2.11
N ASN A 126 -12.17 -2.44 -3.30
CA ASN A 126 -11.45 -3.26 -4.28
C ASN A 126 -10.81 -2.46 -5.43
N ARG A 127 -10.57 -1.16 -5.25
CA ARG A 127 -9.98 -0.29 -6.28
C ARG A 127 -8.82 0.52 -5.73
N TRP A 128 -7.80 0.69 -6.56
CA TRP A 128 -6.71 1.62 -6.28
C TRP A 128 -7.12 3.05 -6.61
N ARG A 129 -6.62 4.00 -5.83
CA ARG A 129 -6.72 5.44 -6.10
C ARG A 129 -5.35 6.08 -5.87
N ILE A 130 -5.01 7.06 -6.68
CA ILE A 130 -3.80 7.85 -6.50
C ILE A 130 -4.02 8.78 -5.31
N LEU A 131 -3.14 8.68 -4.32
CA LEU A 131 -3.06 9.56 -3.17
C LEU A 131 -2.31 10.85 -3.54
N GLU A 132 -1.16 10.68 -4.19
CA GLU A 132 -0.27 11.75 -4.64
C GLU A 132 0.56 11.22 -5.82
N SER A 133 0.90 12.09 -6.77
CA SER A 133 1.81 11.74 -7.87
C SER A 133 2.64 12.94 -8.27
N ALA A 134 3.90 12.69 -8.61
CA ALA A 134 4.80 13.69 -9.14
C ALA A 134 5.41 13.23 -10.46
N LEU A 135 5.68 14.19 -11.34
CA LEU A 135 6.36 13.98 -12.62
C LEU A 135 7.53 14.96 -12.70
N GLY A 136 8.74 14.43 -12.90
CA GLY A 136 9.98 15.20 -12.88
C GLY A 136 10.33 15.75 -11.49
N ALA A 137 9.99 15.02 -10.43
CA ALA A 137 10.41 15.40 -9.07
C ALA A 137 11.93 15.31 -8.96
N THR A 138 12.54 16.34 -8.38
CA THR A 138 13.99 16.44 -8.16
C THR A 138 14.36 16.14 -6.70
N ASP A 139 13.35 16.00 -5.85
CA ASP A 139 13.45 15.71 -4.44
C ASP A 139 12.90 14.31 -4.11
N VAL A 140 12.97 13.94 -2.84
CA VAL A 140 12.43 12.68 -2.32
C VAL A 140 11.08 12.95 -1.65
N TRP A 141 10.16 13.61 -2.36
CA TRP A 141 8.88 14.12 -1.83
C TRP A 141 8.06 13.06 -1.06
N TYR A 142 8.15 11.80 -1.48
CA TYR A 142 7.43 10.68 -0.87
C TYR A 142 7.84 10.42 0.58
N LEU A 143 9.02 10.85 1.04
CA LEU A 143 9.38 10.76 2.46
C LEU A 143 8.49 11.64 3.36
N SER A 144 7.86 12.69 2.83
CA SER A 144 6.85 13.46 3.58
C SER A 144 5.59 12.65 3.93
N TYR A 145 5.41 11.47 3.32
CA TYR A 145 4.34 10.54 3.62
C TYR A 145 4.71 9.48 4.68
N CYS A 146 5.95 9.50 5.18
CA CYS A 146 6.31 8.66 6.34
C CYS A 146 5.38 8.99 7.52
N GLY A 147 4.90 7.95 8.22
CA GLY A 147 3.87 8.05 9.26
C GLY A 147 2.42 8.01 8.76
N ARG A 148 2.19 8.18 7.44
CA ARG A 148 0.86 8.02 6.81
C ARG A 148 0.71 6.72 6.02
N VAL A 149 1.82 6.06 5.71
CA VAL A 149 1.89 4.78 4.97
C VAL A 149 2.72 3.76 5.74
N PRO A 150 2.62 2.45 5.42
CA PRO A 150 3.49 1.42 6.01
C PRO A 150 4.97 1.76 5.82
N SER A 151 5.76 1.59 6.88
CA SER A 151 7.20 1.93 6.88
C SER A 151 8.03 1.12 5.90
N ASP A 152 7.52 -0.03 5.46
CA ASP A 152 8.18 -0.88 4.47
C ASP A 152 7.78 -0.57 3.03
N LEU A 153 6.95 0.45 2.76
CA LEU A 153 6.48 0.78 1.41
C LEU A 153 7.59 1.30 0.49
N TYR A 154 8.57 2.02 1.03
CA TYR A 154 9.78 2.49 0.35
C TYR A 154 10.91 2.66 1.37
N ILE A 155 12.16 2.64 0.89
CA ILE A 155 13.33 2.81 1.75
C ILE A 155 13.40 4.28 2.21
N GLY A 156 13.81 4.51 3.46
CA GLY A 156 14.09 5.85 4.00
C GLY A 156 13.07 6.36 5.02
N CYS A 157 11.97 5.66 5.26
CA CYS A 157 11.15 5.96 6.43
C CYS A 157 11.83 5.48 7.73
N PRO A 158 11.85 6.30 8.79
CA PRO A 158 12.26 5.85 10.11
C PRO A 158 11.39 4.67 10.56
N THR A 159 12.02 3.60 11.05
CA THR A 159 11.32 2.54 11.78
C THR A 159 11.14 3.02 13.21
N ASN A 160 9.90 3.29 13.62
CA ASN A 160 9.57 3.50 15.03
C ASN A 160 9.70 2.19 15.83
#